data_AF-A0A938A1D4-F1
#
_entry.id   AF-A0A938A1D4-F1
#
_cell.length_a   1.000
_cell.length_b   1.000
_cell.length_c   1.000
_cell.angle_alpha   90.00
_cell.angle_beta   90.00
_cell.angle_gamma   90.00
#
_symmetry.space_group_name_H-M   'P 1'
#
loop_
_entity.id
_entity.type
_entity.pdbx_description
1 polymer ?
#
loop_
_entity_poly.entity_id
_entity_poly.type
_entity_poly.pdbx_seq_one_letter_code
_entity_poly.pdbx_strand_id
1 'polypeptide(L)' 'MTDKPTIEDWKAAADKDVKGRDLTWHTPEGFAIKPLYTAEDAIDPGLPGFAPFTRGVKASMY' A
#
# COMPACT_ATOMS: atom_id res chain seq x y z
N MET A 1 -0.97 8.02 27.75
CA MET A 1 -1.27 7.12 26.63
C MET A 1 -1.41 8.01 25.41
N THR A 2 -0.36 8.16 24.62
CA THR A 2 -0.43 9.03 23.44
C THR A 2 -1.15 8.23 22.37
N ASP A 3 -2.35 8.67 22.02
CA ASP A 3 -3.12 8.11 20.91
C ASP A 3 -2.27 8.19 19.64
N LYS A 4 -2.10 7.06 18.94
CA LYS A 4 -1.34 7.04 17.70
C LYS A 4 -2.22 7.65 16.61
N PRO A 5 -1.69 8.53 15.74
CA PRO A 5 -2.46 9.08 14.64
C PRO A 5 -3.01 7.96 13.76
N THR A 6 -4.28 8.09 13.38
CA THR A 6 -5.00 7.13 12.55
C THR A 6 -4.87 7.47 11.06
N ILE A 7 -5.32 6.57 10.18
CA ILE A 7 -5.42 6.84 8.74
C ILE A 7 -6.39 8.00 8.46
N GLU A 8 -7.44 8.16 9.27
CA GLU A 8 -8.39 9.26 9.11
C GLU A 8 -7.77 10.62 9.45
N ASP A 9 -6.96 10.67 10.52
CA ASP A 9 -6.20 11.87 10.87
C ASP A 9 -5.26 12.28 9.73
N TRP A 10 -4.56 11.30 9.15
CA TRP A 10 -3.72 11.52 7.99
C TRP A 10 -4.53 12.01 6.78
N LYS A 11 -5.67 11.40 6.49
CA LYS A 11 -6.52 11.78 5.34
C LYS A 11 -7.00 13.22 5.47
N ALA A 12 -7.41 13.64 6.66
CA ALA A 12 -7.84 15.01 6.94
C ALA A 12 -6.68 16.03 6.81
N ALA A 13 -5.46 15.67 7.21
CA ALA A 13 -4.28 16.50 7.01
C ALA A 13 -3.90 16.62 5.53
N ALA A 14 -3.86 15.49 4.82
CA ALA A 14 -3.52 15.45 3.40
C ALA A 14 -4.50 16.27 2.56
N ASP A 15 -5.81 16.17 2.83
CA ASP A 15 -6.86 16.93 2.13
C ASP A 15 -6.66 18.44 2.24
N LYS A 16 -6.24 18.93 3.42
CA LYS A 16 -5.88 20.34 3.64
C LYS A 16 -4.65 20.75 2.84
N ASP A 17 -3.59 19.94 2.85
CA ASP A 17 -2.34 20.25 2.16
C ASP A 17 -2.51 20.36 0.65
N VAL A 18 -3.34 19.48 0.08
CA VAL A 18 -3.57 19.42 -1.36
C VAL A 18 -4.78 20.20 -1.83
N LYS A 19 -5.49 20.86 -0.90
CA LYS A 19 -6.68 21.69 -1.14
C LYS A 19 -7.79 20.93 -1.87
N GLY A 20 -8.08 19.71 -1.41
CA GLY A 20 -9.12 18.86 -1.99
C GLY A 20 -8.80 18.25 -3.35
N ARG A 21 -7.55 18.34 -3.84
CA ARG A 21 -7.12 17.64 -5.05
C ARG A 21 -7.04 16.13 -4.79
N ASP A 22 -7.58 15.34 -5.71
CA ASP A 22 -7.39 13.90 -5.69
C ASP A 22 -5.93 13.56 -6.01
N LEU A 23 -5.32 12.73 -5.16
CA LEU A 23 -3.94 12.25 -5.30
C LEU A 23 -3.89 10.80 -5.82
N THR A 24 -5.05 10.19 -6.07
CA THR A 24 -5.16 8.86 -6.64
C THR A 24 -4.63 8.91 -8.08
N TRP A 25 -3.62 8.08 -8.36
CA TRP A 25 -3.12 7.96 -9.72
C TRP A 25 -3.86 6.84 -10.44
N HIS A 26 -4.60 7.19 -11.48
CA HIS A 26 -5.24 6.25 -12.39
C HIS A 26 -4.26 5.80 -13.46
N THR A 27 -3.93 4.51 -13.46
CA THR A 27 -3.01 3.94 -14.43
C THR A 27 -3.73 3.60 -15.74
N PRO A 28 -3.04 3.59 -16.89
CA PRO A 28 -3.62 3.16 -18.16
C PRO A 28 -4.14 1.71 -18.14
N GLU A 29 -3.61 0.87 -17.25
CA GLU A 29 -4.02 -0.52 -17.05
C GLU A 29 -5.37 -0.65 -16.33
N GLY A 30 -5.97 0.47 -15.90
CA GLY A 30 -7.34 0.51 -15.37
C GLY A 30 -7.46 0.31 -13.87
N PHE A 31 -6.37 0.45 -13.10
CA PHE A 31 -6.42 0.43 -11.64
C PHE A 31 -5.91 1.75 -11.03
N ALA A 32 -6.28 1.97 -9.76
CA ALA A 32 -5.93 3.15 -9.00
C ALA A 32 -4.77 2.87 -8.05
N ILE A 33 -3.74 3.70 -8.09
CA ILE A 33 -2.65 3.70 -7.11
C ILE A 33 -3.02 4.66 -5.99
N LYS A 34 -3.06 4.13 -4.76
CA LYS A 34 -3.34 4.92 -3.57
C LYS A 34 -2.16 5.85 -3.27
N PRO A 35 -2.42 7.07 -2.77
CA PRO A 35 -1.35 7.99 -2.36
C PRO A 35 -0.60 7.55 -1.07
N LEU A 36 -1.17 6.62 -0.30
CA LEU A 36 -0.55 6.02 0.87
C LEU A 36 -0.97 4.54 0.96
N TYR A 37 0.01 3.69 1.24
CA TYR A 37 -0.19 2.29 1.61
C TYR A 37 0.34 2.09 3.03
N THR A 38 -0.40 1.36 3.86
CA THR A 38 0.00 1.03 5.24
C THR A 38 0.27 -0.47 5.36
N ALA A 39 0.65 -0.89 6.57
CA ALA A 39 0.80 -2.32 6.87
C ALA A 39 -0.50 -3.11 6.66
N GLU A 40 -1.67 -2.46 6.73
CA GLU A 40 -2.97 -3.10 6.48
C GLU A 40 -3.19 -3.43 4.99
N ASP A 41 -2.48 -2.76 4.09
CA ASP A 41 -2.50 -3.06 2.65
C ASP A 41 -1.54 -4.20 2.27
N ALA A 42 -0.69 -4.65 3.20
CA ALA A 42 0.28 -5.72 2.97
C ALA A 42 -0.23 -7.06 3.48
N ILE A 43 -0.26 -8.05 2.59
CA ILE A 43 -0.49 -9.45 2.94
C ILE A 43 0.85 -10.16 2.82
N ASP A 44 1.16 -11.07 3.77
CA ASP A 44 2.37 -11.89 3.67
C ASP A 44 2.31 -12.78 2.42
N PRO A 45 3.19 -12.58 1.43
CA PRO A 45 3.21 -13.38 0.20
C PRO A 45 3.84 -14.77 0.40
N GLY A 46 4.29 -15.11 1.62
CA GLY A 46 4.92 -16.38 1.96
C GLY A 46 6.43 -16.40 1.69
N LEU A 47 6.98 -17.60 1.47
CA LEU A 47 8.40 -17.80 1.21
C LEU A 47 8.66 -18.19 -0.26
N PRO A 48 9.77 -17.75 -0.88
CA PRO A 48 10.15 -18.17 -2.22
C PRO A 48 10.44 -19.68 -2.24
N GLY A 49 10.15 -20.34 -3.35
CA GLY A 49 10.28 -21.79 -3.49
C GLY A 49 9.07 -22.61 -3.00
N PHE A 50 8.04 -21.96 -2.46
CA PHE A 50 6.81 -22.59 -1.99
C PHE A 50 5.58 -21.88 -2.56
N ALA A 51 4.47 -22.62 -2.72
CA ALA A 51 3.21 -22.04 -3.16
C ALA A 51 2.76 -20.92 -2.20
N PRO A 52 2.19 -19.80 -2.69
CA PRO A 52 1.72 -19.54 -4.06
C PRO A 52 2.80 -19.02 -5.02
N PHE A 53 4.08 -19.08 -4.66
CA PHE A 53 5.21 -18.65 -5.49
C PHE A 53 5.22 -17.17 -5.86
N THR A 54 4.47 -16.33 -5.14
CA THR A 54 4.46 -14.86 -5.32
C THR A 54 5.87 -14.27 -5.23
N ARG A 55 6.76 -14.86 -4.41
CA ARG A 55 8.17 -14.44 -4.26
C ARG A 55 9.15 -15.21 -5.15
N GLY A 56 8.67 -16.08 -6.03
CA GLY A 56 9.48 -16.87 -6.95
C GLY A 56 9.49 -18.37 -6.66
N VAL A 57 9.89 -19.15 -7.68
CA VAL A 57 9.80 -20.62 -7.71
C VAL A 57 11.00 -21.35 -7.11
N LYS A 58 12.13 -20.68 -6.89
CA LYS A 58 13.34 -21.26 -6.27
C LYS A 58 13.57 -20.61 -4.92
N ALA A 59 14.00 -21.39 -3.93
CA ALA A 59 14.28 -20.88 -2.59
C ALA A 59 15.37 -19.79 -2.56
N SER A 60 16.43 -19.93 -3.36
CA SER A 60 17.54 -18.98 -3.42
C SER A 60 17.44 -17.96 -4.56
N MET A 61 16.49 -18.13 -5.48
CA MET A 61 16.37 -17.34 -6.71
C MET A 61 17.70 -17.18 -7.49
N TYR A 62 18.30 -15.98 -7.47
CA TYR A 62 19.48 -15.58 -8.26
C TYR A 62 20.71 -15.35 -7.38
#